data_AF-A0AAW7QUQ2-F1
#
_entry.id   AF-A0AAW7QUQ2-F1
#
_cell.length_a   1.000
_cell.length_b   1.000
_cell.length_c   1.000
_cell.angle_alpha   90.00
_cell.angle_beta   90.00
_cell.angle_gamma   90.00
#
_symmetry.space_group_name_H-M   'P 1'
#
loop_
_entity.id
_entity.type
_entity.pdbx_description
1 polymer ?
#
loop_
_entity_poly.entity_id
_entity_poly.type
_entity_poly.pdbx_seq_one_letter_code
_entity_poly.pdbx_strand_id
1 'polypeptide(L)'
;MSQPTLRTISVIRRGYGRRYTDLPIDELSQQRVMIDCTGGYLKPTMIDLQPDDLVYWREQGRYVTARIERVQRDEQRLIAWLRDVKVMPEDFFPY
;
A
#
# COMPACT_ATOMS: atom_id res chain seq x y z
N MET A 1 -0.20 -24.60 10.28
CA MET A 1 -1.11 -23.49 9.97
C MET A 1 -0.27 -22.22 9.91
N SER A 2 -0.06 -21.65 8.74
CA SER A 2 0.72 -20.42 8.59
C SER A 2 -0.14 -19.27 9.12
N GLN A 3 0.31 -18.60 10.19
CA GLN A 3 -0.33 -17.37 10.63
C GLN A 3 -0.35 -16.37 9.46
N PRO A 4 -1.50 -15.75 9.13
CA PRO A 4 -1.51 -14.64 8.21
C PRO A 4 -0.63 -13.54 8.83
N THR A 5 0.50 -13.25 8.21
CA THR A 5 1.33 -12.12 8.62
C THR A 5 0.59 -10.88 8.17
N LEU A 6 0.13 -10.05 9.11
CA LEU A 6 -0.50 -8.78 8.80
C LEU A 6 0.52 -7.93 8.01
N ARG A 7 0.20 -7.63 6.76
CA ARG A 7 1.00 -6.73 5.91
C ARG A 7 0.32 -5.38 5.90
N THR A 8 1.12 -4.32 6.01
CA THR A 8 0.62 -2.96 6.00
C THR A 8 1.44 -2.08 5.08
N ILE A 9 0.81 -1.03 4.56
CA ILE A 9 1.48 0.06 3.84
C ILE A 9 1.14 1.40 4.49
N SER A 10 2.09 2.33 4.50
CA SER A 10 1.81 3.74 4.73
C SER A 10 1.71 4.47 3.40
N VAL A 11 0.82 5.45 3.31
CA VAL A 11 0.51 6.18 2.07
C VAL A 11 0.66 7.68 2.30
N ILE A 12 1.44 8.34 1.44
CA ILE A 12 1.66 9.79 1.45
C ILE A 12 1.26 10.36 0.09
N ARG A 13 0.41 11.38 0.10
CA ARG A 13 0.04 12.14 -1.10
C ARG A 13 0.81 13.45 -1.15
N ARG A 14 1.48 13.72 -2.28
CA ARG A 14 2.22 14.97 -2.46
C ARG A 14 1.26 16.17 -2.34
N GLY A 15 1.65 17.18 -1.55
CA GLY A 15 0.84 18.37 -1.28
C GLY A 15 -0.28 18.20 -0.24
N TYR A 16 -0.62 16.96 0.12
CA TYR A 16 -1.64 16.66 1.15
C TYR A 16 -1.06 16.02 2.41
N GLY A 17 0.10 15.37 2.32
CA GLY A 17 0.74 14.67 3.44
C GLY A 17 0.23 13.23 3.58
N ARG A 18 0.23 12.73 4.81
CA ARG A 18 -0.09 11.32 5.11
C ARG A 18 -1.59 11.06 4.90
N ARG A 19 -1.93 10.05 4.09
CA ARG A 19 -3.31 9.58 3.86
C ARG A 19 -3.64 8.38 4.73
N TYR A 20 -2.71 7.45 4.83
CA TYR A 20 -2.85 6.25 5.66
C TYR A 20 -1.56 5.96 6.42
N THR A 21 -1.72 5.53 7.67
CA THR A 21 -0.67 4.90 8.47
C THR A 21 -1.06 3.44 8.61
N ASP A 22 -0.14 2.53 8.26
CA ASP A 22 -0.32 1.08 8.41
C ASP A 22 -1.66 0.53 7.86
N LEU A 23 -2.03 0.96 6.65
CA LEU A 23 -3.19 0.43 5.92
C LEU A 23 -3.01 -1.08 5.70
N PRO A 24 -3.90 -1.94 6.23
CA PRO A 24 -3.83 -3.38 6.02
C PRO A 24 -4.04 -3.74 4.56
N ILE A 25 -3.28 -4.73 4.09
CA ILE A 25 -3.34 -5.24 2.72
C ILE A 25 -3.25 -6.77 2.71
N ASP A 26 -3.85 -7.39 1.70
CA ASP A 26 -3.91 -8.86 1.56
C ASP A 26 -2.76 -9.40 0.71
N GLU A 27 -2.40 -8.68 -0.36
CA GLU A 27 -1.23 -9.01 -1.17
C GLU A 27 -0.31 -7.81 -1.33
N LEU A 28 1.00 -8.09 -1.26
CA LEU A 28 2.07 -7.15 -1.51
C LEU A 28 3.13 -7.80 -2.40
N SER A 29 3.48 -7.14 -3.49
CA SER A 29 4.64 -7.46 -4.33
C SER A 29 5.29 -6.17 -4.82
N GLN A 30 6.42 -6.30 -5.51
CA GLN A 30 7.08 -5.15 -6.16
C GLN A 30 6.23 -4.54 -7.29
N GLN A 31 5.17 -5.22 -7.76
CA GLN A 31 4.36 -4.76 -8.88
C GLN A 31 3.00 -4.24 -8.45
N ARG A 32 2.47 -4.70 -7.31
CA ARG A 32 1.12 -4.34 -6.88
C ARG A 32 0.90 -4.49 -5.38
N VAL A 33 -0.11 -3.74 -4.92
CA VAL A 33 -0.82 -3.92 -3.66
C VAL A 33 -2.25 -4.34 -3.97
N MET A 34 -2.80 -5.27 -3.20
CA MET A 34 -4.21 -5.65 -3.27
C MET A 34 -4.85 -5.64 -1.89
N ILE A 35 -6.08 -5.15 -1.84
CA ILE A 35 -6.99 -5.27 -0.69
C ILE A 35 -8.23 -6.03 -1.16
N ASP A 36 -8.52 -7.15 -0.53
CA ASP A 36 -9.75 -7.92 -0.71
C ASP A 36 -10.76 -7.49 0.36
N CYS A 37 -11.87 -6.91 -0.09
CA CYS A 37 -12.96 -6.42 0.75
C CYS A 37 -14.11 -7.43 0.87
N THR A 38 -13.95 -8.66 0.36
CA THR A 38 -15.00 -9.68 0.39
C THR A 38 -15.42 -10.02 1.82
N GLY A 39 -16.73 -10.01 2.07
CA GLY A 39 -17.29 -10.32 3.40
C GLY A 39 -17.06 -9.25 4.47
N GLY A 40 -16.40 -8.13 4.12
CA GLY A 40 -16.18 -7.00 5.00
C GLY A 40 -17.22 -5.89 4.82
N TYR A 41 -17.23 -4.96 5.79
CA TYR A 41 -18.03 -3.73 5.70
C TYR A 41 -17.33 -2.62 4.90
N LEU A 42 -15.99 -2.68 4.79
CA LEU A 42 -15.20 -1.74 4.02
C LEU A 42 -15.36 -2.06 2.54
N LYS A 43 -15.76 -1.08 1.72
CA LYS A 43 -15.81 -1.23 0.26
C LYS A 43 -14.55 -0.67 -0.40
N PRO A 44 -14.09 -1.19 -1.56
CA PRO A 44 -12.94 -0.65 -2.28
C PRO A 44 -13.04 0.86 -2.60
N THR A 45 -14.26 1.36 -2.80
CA THR A 45 -14.53 2.78 -3.05
C THR A 45 -14.35 3.69 -1.84
N MET A 46 -14.29 3.14 -0.62
CA MET A 46 -14.05 3.88 0.62
C MET A 46 -12.56 4.10 0.90
N ILE A 47 -11.68 3.45 0.13
CA ILE A 47 -10.23 3.53 0.28
C ILE A 47 -9.67 4.52 -0.76
N ASP A 48 -9.12 5.63 -0.27
CA ASP A 48 -8.61 6.75 -1.05
C ASP A 48 -7.12 6.55 -1.43
N LEU A 49 -6.85 5.54 -2.26
CA LEU A 49 -5.59 5.43 -2.99
C LEU A 49 -5.72 6.08 -4.37
N GLN A 50 -4.74 6.90 -4.75
CA GLN A 50 -4.71 7.59 -6.03
C GLN A 50 -3.40 7.35 -6.77
N PRO A 51 -3.40 7.46 -8.10
CA PRO A 51 -2.16 7.58 -8.86
C PRO A 51 -1.24 8.64 -8.26
N ASP A 52 0.06 8.39 -8.36
CA ASP A 52 1.16 9.20 -7.81
C ASP A 52 1.29 9.28 -6.29
N ASP A 53 0.40 8.65 -5.51
CA ASP A 53 0.61 8.45 -4.09
C ASP A 53 1.91 7.66 -3.85
N LEU A 54 2.69 8.08 -2.86
CA LEU A 54 3.87 7.38 -2.38
C LEU A 54 3.43 6.32 -1.37
N VAL A 55 3.90 5.09 -1.56
CA VAL A 55 3.68 4.00 -0.61
C VAL A 55 4.99 3.61 0.05
N TYR A 56 4.89 3.21 1.32
CA TYR A 56 6.01 2.70 2.11
C TYR A 56 5.60 1.43 2.83
N TRP A 57 6.48 0.44 2.86
CA TRP A 57 6.31 -0.77 3.68
C TRP A 57 7.65 -1.21 4.25
N ARG A 58 7.61 -2.14 5.20
CA ARG A 58 8.82 -2.77 5.74
C ARG A 58 9.03 -4.14 5.10
N GLU A 59 10.24 -4.38 4.62
CA GLU A 59 10.70 -5.67 4.12
C GLU A 59 12.08 -5.94 4.71
N GLN A 60 12.24 -7.09 5.38
CA GLN A 60 13.51 -7.51 6.00
C GLN A 60 14.16 -6.42 6.89
N GLY A 61 13.33 -5.68 7.64
CA GLY A 61 13.79 -4.61 8.55
C GLY A 61 14.02 -3.25 7.90
N ARG A 62 14.07 -3.17 6.56
CA ARG A 62 14.27 -1.93 5.81
C ARG A 62 12.97 -1.38 5.26
N TYR A 63 12.91 -0.07 5.04
CA TYR A 63 11.81 0.53 4.30
C TYR A 63 11.98 0.32 2.81
N VAL A 64 10.89 0.02 2.14
CA VAL A 64 10.78 0.02 0.68
C VAL A 64 9.74 1.06 0.31
N THR A 65 9.97 1.76 -0.80
CA THR A 65 9.02 2.74 -1.32
C THR A 65 8.72 2.48 -2.79
N ALA A 66 7.52 2.89 -3.20
CA ALA A 66 7.09 2.90 -4.58
C ALA A 66 6.09 4.05 -4.80
N ARG A 67 5.75 4.30 -6.06
CA ARG A 67 4.65 5.18 -6.44
C ARG A 67 3.50 4.36 -7.00
N ILE A 68 2.28 4.74 -6.69
CA ILE A 68 1.10 4.17 -7.34
C ILE A 68 1.06 4.67 -8.79
N GLU A 69 1.10 3.76 -9.75
CA GLU A 69 0.94 4.09 -11.17
C GLU A 69 -0.54 4.21 -11.54
N ARG A 70 -1.34 3.22 -11.16
CA ARG A 70 -2.78 3.18 -11.43
C ARG A 70 -3.51 2.47 -10.30
N VAL A 71 -4.77 2.80 -10.11
CA VAL A 71 -5.66 2.14 -9.15
C VAL A 71 -6.89 1.64 -9.87
N GLN A 72 -7.19 0.36 -9.72
CA GLN A 72 -8.41 -0.27 -10.20
C GLN A 72 -9.24 -0.70 -8.99
N ARG A 73 -10.53 -0.45 -9.08
CA ARG A 73 -11.50 -0.87 -8.08
C ARG A 73 -12.57 -1.67 -8.81
N ASP A 74 -12.87 -2.84 -8.28
CA ASP A 74 -14.11 -3.53 -8.59
C ASP A 74 -15.02 -3.53 -7.35
N GLU A 75 -16.07 -4.33 -7.34
CA GLU A 75 -17.03 -4.36 -6.23
C GLU A 75 -16.43 -4.87 -4.92
N GLN A 76 -15.40 -5.73 -5.00
CA GLN A 76 -14.86 -6.47 -3.86
C GLN A 76 -13.36 -6.27 -3.67
N ARG A 77 -12.63 -5.68 -4.63
CA ARG A 77 -11.18 -5.55 -4.57
C ARG A 77 -10.71 -4.17 -4.99
N LEU A 78 -9.62 -3.76 -4.34
CA LEU A 78 -8.79 -2.65 -4.77
C LEU A 78 -7.43 -3.20 -5.18
N ILE A 79 -6.98 -2.87 -6.38
CA ILE A 79 -5.63 -3.16 -6.86
C ILE A 79 -4.93 -1.85 -7.19
N ALA A 80 -3.76 -1.62 -6.60
CA ALA A 80 -2.88 -0.51 -6.93
C ALA A 80 -1.59 -1.06 -7.54
N TRP A 81 -1.28 -0.68 -8.78
CA TRP A 81 -0.02 -1.07 -9.40
C TRP A 81 1.08 -0.09 -9.02
N LEU A 82 2.27 -0.62 -8.83
CA LEU A 82 3.42 0.10 -8.32
C LEU A 82 4.46 0.31 -9.42
N ARG A 83 5.10 1.47 -9.36
CA ARG A 83 6.29 1.81 -10.14
C ARG A 83 7.36 2.41 -9.25
N ASP A 84 8.58 2.52 -9.76
CA ASP A 84 9.72 3.13 -9.07
C ASP A 84 10.03 2.49 -7.71
N VAL A 85 9.88 1.15 -7.63
CA VAL A 85 10.13 0.40 -6.39
C VAL A 85 11.61 0.44 -6.03
N LYS A 86 11.91 0.88 -4.82
CA LYS A 86 13.28 0.95 -4.31
C LYS A 86 13.36 0.68 -2.82
N VAL A 87 14.43 0.00 -2.42
CA VAL A 87 14.79 -0.16 -1.01
C VAL A 87 15.43 1.15 -0.52
N MET A 88 14.96 1.65 0.60
CA MET A 88 15.47 2.87 1.22
C MET A 88 16.73 2.59 2.04
N PRO A 89 17.60 3.60 2.23
CA PRO A 89 18.71 3.53 3.18
C PRO A 89 18.28 3.05 4.58
N GLU A 90 19.19 2.47 5.36
CA GLU A 90 18.87 1.90 6.68
C GLU A 90 18.46 2.95 7.71
N ASP A 91 18.99 4.17 7.57
CA ASP A 91 18.68 5.34 8.39
C ASP A 91 17.46 6.12 7.87
N PHE A 92 16.79 5.64 6.83
CA PHE A 92 15.58 6.27 6.34
C PHE A 92 14.42 6.05 7.30
N PHE A 93 13.83 7.15 7.76
CA PHE A 93 12.53 7.18 8.40
C PHE A 93 11.57 7.87 7.44
N PRO A 94 10.46 7.24 7.03
CA PRO A 94 9.38 8.03 6.49
C PRO A 94 8.98 8.96 7.64
N TYR A 95 8.91 10.27 7.34
CA TYR A 95 8.59 11.40 8.26
C TYR A 95 9.76 11.97 9.07
#